data_AF-A0A3N2RFP1-F1
#
_entry.id   AF-A0A3N2RFP1-F1
#
_cell.length_a   1.000
_cell.length_b   1.000
_cell.length_c   1.000
_cell.angle_alpha   90.00
_cell.angle_beta   90.00
_cell.angle_gamma   90.00
#
_symmetry.space_group_name_H-M   'P 1'
#
loop_
_entity.id
_entity.type
_entity.pdbx_description
1 polymer ?
#
loop_
_entity_poly.entity_id
_entity_poly.type
_entity_poly.pdbx_seq_one_letter_code
_entity_poly.pdbx_strand_id
1 'polypeptide(L)' 'MRGSARLRRHGVQTLIARRNASAGDAGQAIRAYAAQSRADLIAAGAYGHPRVMKRMFGGTTGSLLASSPAPVFFLPLTA' A
#
# COMPACT_ATOMS: atom_id res chain seq x y z
N MET A 1 -8.10 11.00 5.99
CA MET A 1 -9.09 10.82 4.90
C MET A 1 -8.99 11.88 3.79
N ARG A 2 -7.88 12.62 3.62
CA ARG A 2 -7.78 13.69 2.61
C ARG A 2 -7.55 13.19 1.17
N GLY A 3 -6.89 12.04 0.99
CA GLY A 3 -6.59 11.49 -0.34
C GLY A 3 -7.81 11.01 -1.13
N SER A 4 -8.77 10.33 -0.49
CA SER A 4 -9.99 9.84 -1.16
C SER A 4 -10.88 10.99 -1.65
N ALA A 5 -10.95 12.10 -0.91
CA ALA A 5 -11.68 13.29 -1.33
C ALA A 5 -11.09 13.92 -2.62
N ARG A 6 -9.76 13.89 -2.79
CA ARG A 6 -9.10 14.37 -4.01
C ARG A 6 -9.37 13.44 -5.20
N LEU A 7 -9.25 12.12 -5.01
CA LEU A 7 -9.56 11.14 -6.05
C LEU A 7 -11.01 11.23 -6.53
N ARG A 8 -11.96 11.34 -5.58
CA ARG A 8 -13.39 11.51 -5.91
C ARG A 8 -13.67 12.79 -6.71
N ARG A 9 -12.95 13.88 -6.42
CA ARG A 9 -13.06 15.13 -7.20
C ARG A 9 -12.60 14.96 -8.65
N HIS A 10 -11.70 14.02 -8.92
CA HIS A 10 -11.26 13.68 -10.27
C HIS A 10 -12.08 12.53 -10.90
N GLY A 11 -13.28 12.24 -10.36
CA GLY A 11 -14.17 11.22 -10.91
C GLY A 11 -13.72 9.78 -10.63
N VAL A 12 -12.68 9.57 -9.83
CA VAL A 12 -12.21 8.24 -9.46
C VAL A 12 -13.13 7.67 -8.37
N GLN A 13 -13.71 6.51 -8.62
CA GLN A 13 -14.46 5.77 -7.59
C GLN A 13 -13.50 5.29 -6.52
N THR A 14 -13.82 5.54 -5.24
CA THR A 14 -12.95 5.17 -4.13
C THR A 14 -13.70 4.38 -3.08
N LEU A 15 -13.13 3.25 -2.69
CA LEU A 15 -13.53 2.49 -1.50
C LEU A 15 -12.47 2.64 -0.42
N ILE A 16 -12.90 2.91 0.81
CA ILE A 16 -12.00 3.00 1.96
C ILE A 16 -12.11 1.69 2.75
N ALA A 17 -11.05 0.88 2.71
CA ALA A 17 -10.94 -0.31 3.54
C ALA A 17 -9.97 -0.05 4.71
N ARG A 18 -10.43 -0.35 5.93
CA ARG A 18 -9.56 -0.45 7.10
C ARG A 18 -9.28 -1.93 7.37
N ARG A 19 -8.01 -2.24 7.64
CA ARG A 19 -7.55 -3.59 7.99
C ARG A 19 -6.63 -3.47 9.20
N ASN A 20 -6.80 -4.38 10.14
CA ASN A 20 -5.87 -4.51 11.24
C ASN A 20 -4.63 -5.22 10.70
N ALA A 21 -3.45 -4.69 10.99
CA ALA A 21 -2.20 -5.39 10.75
C ALA A 21 -1.86 -6.19 12.01
N SER A 22 -1.70 -7.50 11.86
CA SER A 22 -1.11 -8.33 12.91
C SER A 22 0.30 -7.82 13.22
N ALA A 23 0.68 -7.85 14.50
CA ALA A 23 1.87 -7.23 15.10
C ALA A 23 3.04 -6.97 14.14
N GLY A 24 3.01 -5.83 13.45
CA GLY A 24 4.14 -5.34 12.65
C GLY A 24 4.22 -5.77 11.18
N ASP A 25 3.22 -6.46 10.62
CA ASP A 25 3.18 -6.80 9.18
C ASP A 25 1.99 -6.15 8.47
N ALA A 26 2.11 -4.84 8.23
CA ALA A 26 1.18 -4.12 7.36
C ALA A 26 1.20 -4.64 5.91
N GLY A 27 2.30 -5.30 5.51
CA GLY A 27 2.47 -5.83 4.18
C GLY A 27 1.56 -7.02 3.88
N GLN A 28 1.48 -7.97 4.81
CA GLN A 28 0.53 -9.07 4.72
C GLN A 28 -0.91 -8.58 4.61
N ALA A 29 -1.29 -7.58 5.42
CA ALA A 29 -2.65 -7.02 5.38
C ALA A 29 -2.97 -6.38 4.02
N ILE A 30 -2.02 -5.67 3.42
CA ILE A 30 -2.15 -5.08 2.07
C ILE A 30 -2.27 -6.17 1.01
N ARG A 31 -1.40 -7.19 1.02
CA ARG A 31 -1.45 -8.31 0.06
C ARG A 31 -2.75 -9.10 0.16
N ALA A 32 -3.18 -9.43 1.38
CA ALA A 32 -4.41 -10.16 1.61
C ALA A 32 -5.63 -9.37 1.10
N TYR A 33 -5.65 -8.06 1.31
CA TYR A 33 -6.71 -7.21 0.78
C TYR A 33 -6.66 -7.10 -0.74
N ALA A 34 -5.47 -6.92 -1.34
CA ALA A 34 -5.29 -6.87 -2.78
C ALA A 34 -5.75 -8.17 -3.47
N ALA A 35 -5.47 -9.34 -2.87
CA ALA A 35 -5.95 -10.62 -3.36
C ALA A 35 -7.49 -10.73 -3.26
N GLN A 36 -8.08 -10.34 -2.12
CA GLN A 36 -9.54 -10.33 -1.92
C GLN A 36 -10.25 -9.40 -2.91
N SER A 37 -9.66 -8.24 -3.19
CA SER A 37 -10.24 -7.25 -4.10
C SER A 37 -9.89 -7.49 -5.56
N ARG A 38 -9.07 -8.51 -5.88
CA ARG A 38 -8.51 -8.75 -7.22
C ARG A 38 -7.91 -7.48 -7.82
N ALA A 39 -7.08 -6.79 -7.03
CA ALA A 39 -6.48 -5.55 -7.49
C ALA A 39 -5.53 -5.81 -8.67
N ASP A 40 -5.63 -5.02 -9.74
CA ASP A 40 -4.72 -5.10 -10.89
C ASP A 40 -3.39 -4.38 -10.65
N LEU A 41 -3.35 -3.47 -9.67
CA LEU A 41 -2.18 -2.67 -9.31
C LEU A 41 -2.22 -2.24 -7.85
N ILE A 42 -1.07 -2.29 -7.18
CA ILE A 42 -0.88 -1.67 -5.86
C ILE A 42 -0.04 -0.40 -6.03
N ALA A 43 -0.65 0.75 -5.82
CA ALA A 43 0.07 2.03 -5.74
C ALA A 43 0.39 2.37 -4.29
N ALA A 44 1.69 2.39 -3.96
CA ALA A 44 2.17 2.73 -2.63
C ALA A 44 2.97 4.04 -2.68
N GLY A 45 2.64 4.98 -1.79
CA GLY A 45 3.46 6.17 -1.59
C GLY A 45 4.81 5.77 -0.97
N ALA A 46 5.91 6.09 -1.64
CA ALA A 46 7.22 5.94 -1.04
C ALA A 46 7.38 7.04 0.03
N TYR A 47 7.39 6.65 1.30
CA TYR A 47 8.06 7.37 2.39
C TYR A 47 7.48 8.67 2.96
N GLY A 48 6.64 8.55 4.00
CA GLY A 48 6.39 9.65 4.96
C GLY A 48 7.13 9.52 6.30
N HIS A 49 7.82 8.40 6.58
CA HIS A 49 8.49 8.14 7.86
C HIS A 49 9.82 7.39 7.67
N PRO A 50 10.93 7.84 8.28
CA PRO A 50 12.23 7.13 8.26
C PRO A 50 12.14 5.67 8.73
N ARG A 51 11.15 5.37 9.58
CA ARG A 51 10.87 4.02 10.12
C ARG A 51 10.36 3.03 9.08
N VAL A 52 9.68 3.50 8.03
CA VAL A 52 9.21 2.60 6.95
C VAL A 52 10.41 2.11 6.12
N MET A 53 11.50 2.90 6.04
CA MET A 53 12.68 2.68 5.16
C MET A 53 13.62 1.72 5.84
N LYS A 54 13.79 1.93 7.15
CA LYS A 54 14.45 0.97 8.04
C LYS A 54 13.76 -0.40 8.06
N ARG A 55 12.45 -0.47 7.76
CA ARG A 55 11.66 -1.71 7.65
C ARG A 55 11.59 -2.26 6.21
N MET A 56 11.81 -1.42 5.20
CA MET A 56 11.97 -1.85 3.81
C MET A 56 13.31 -2.56 3.57
N PHE A 57 14.37 -2.09 4.24
CA PHE A 57 15.69 -2.72 4.20
C PHE A 57 15.85 -3.89 5.19
N GLY A 58 14.77 -4.38 5.81
CA GLY A 58 14.81 -5.54 6.70
C GLY A 58 13.47 -6.29 6.79
N GLY A 59 13.42 -7.51 6.25
CA GLY A 59 12.42 -8.54 6.56
C GLY A 59 11.01 -8.40 5.94
N THR A 60 10.36 -7.23 6.01
CA THR A 60 8.91 -7.10 5.72
C THR A 60 8.60 -6.68 4.27
N THR A 61 9.43 -5.84 3.64
CA THR A 61 9.17 -5.35 2.28
C THR A 61 9.66 -6.29 1.19
N GLY A 62 10.70 -7.08 1.48
CA GLY A 62 11.00 -8.27 0.68
C GLY A 62 9.80 -9.22 0.60
N SER A 63 9.06 -9.41 1.71
CA SER A 63 7.84 -10.25 1.72
C SER A 63 6.65 -9.59 0.98
N LEU A 64 6.53 -8.25 1.01
CA LEU A 64 5.56 -7.50 0.18
C LEU A 64 5.86 -7.63 -1.31
N LEU A 65 7.12 -7.52 -1.71
CA LEU A 65 7.57 -7.57 -3.09
C LEU A 65 7.61 -9.00 -3.65
N ALA A 66 7.98 -10.00 -2.84
CA ALA A 66 8.15 -11.38 -3.30
C ALA A 66 6.84 -12.15 -3.52
N SER A 67 5.72 -11.70 -2.95
CA SER A 67 4.43 -12.43 -3.02
C SER A 67 3.22 -11.52 -3.26
N SER A 68 3.42 -10.34 -3.85
CA SER A 68 2.29 -9.48 -4.20
C SER A 68 1.45 -10.16 -5.29
N PRO A 69 0.10 -10.22 -5.15
CA PRO A 69 -0.76 -10.76 -6.19
C PRO A 69 -0.86 -9.84 -7.43
N ALA A 70 -0.29 -8.64 -7.36
CA ALA A 70 -0.32 -7.64 -8.42
C ALA A 70 0.98 -6.82 -8.47
N PRO A 71 1.32 -6.19 -9.62
CA PRO A 71 2.43 -5.24 -9.71
C PRO A 71 2.34 -4.16 -8.62
N VAL A 72 3.50 -3.77 -8.07
CA VAL A 72 3.60 -2.73 -7.05
C VAL A 72 4.31 -1.52 -7.66
N PHE A 73 3.62 -0.38 -7.70
CA PHE A 73 4.17 0.88 -8.15
C PHE A 73 4.47 1.79 -6.96
N PHE A 74 5.73 2.16 -6.81
CA PHE A 74 6.16 3.11 -5.79
C PHE A 74 6.23 4.52 -6.37
N LEU A 75 5.39 5.41 -5.85
CA LEU A 75 5.37 6.80 -6.25
C LEU A 75 6.52 7.56 -5.54
N PRO A 76 7.46 8.19 -6.27
CA PRO A 76 8.48 9.06 -5.67
C PRO A 76 7.82 10.29 -5.06
N LEU A 77 8.42 10.80 -3.99
CA LEU A 77 7.89 11.94 -3.24
C LEU A 77 8.28 13.25 -3.92
N THR A 78 7.60 13.54 -5.04
CA THR A 78 7.67 14.85 -5.71
C THR A 78 6.27 15.19 -6.21
N ALA A 79 5.55 15.95 -5.40
CA ALA A 79 4.37 16.74 -5.77
C ALA A 79 4.33 17.99 -4.89
#